data_AF-A0A1Y5E1Z2-F1
#
_entry.id   AF-A0A1Y5E1Z2-F1
#
_cell.length_a   1.000
_cell.length_b   1.000
_cell.length_c   1.000
_cell.angle_alpha   90.00
_cell.angle_beta   90.00
_cell.angle_gamma   90.00
#
_symmetry.space_group_name_H-M   'P 1'
#
loop_
_entity.id
_entity.type
_entity.pdbx_description
1 polymer ?
#
loop_
_entity_poly.entity_id
_entity_poly.type
_entity_poly.pdbx_seq_one_letter_code
_entity_poly.pdbx_strand_id
1 'polypeptide(L)'
;MKNLLKVIQYDMLDFIEGEDESEADYTSEDVKLCITSLLEFMSIMESEAQTVASAKDHVKTLVLSLNSLNGQCGDCLIETDQREEICEFIQKVMSAANVAFSGDITEEWREW
;
A
#
# COMPACT_ATOMS: atom_id res chain seq x y z
N MET A 1 6.75 -2.70 10.88
CA MET A 1 6.30 -2.99 9.50
C MET A 1 5.16 -3.99 9.49
N LYS A 2 5.36 -5.26 9.91
CA LYS A 2 4.27 -6.27 9.95
C LYS A 2 3.03 -5.90 10.77
N ASN A 3 3.15 -5.02 11.78
CA ASN A 3 1.99 -4.52 12.51
C ASN A 3 1.12 -3.59 11.66
N LEU A 4 1.72 -2.69 10.86
CA LEU A 4 0.97 -1.79 9.99
C LEU A 4 0.20 -2.53 8.91
N LEU A 5 0.81 -3.53 8.28
CA LEU A 5 0.11 -4.38 7.31
C LEU A 5 -1.11 -5.06 7.91
N LYS A 6 -1.06 -5.44 9.18
CA LYS A 6 -2.21 -6.02 9.87
C LYS A 6 -3.28 -4.98 10.14
N VAL A 7 -2.91 -3.76 10.52
CA VAL A 7 -3.89 -2.68 10.75
C VAL A 7 -4.61 -2.36 9.44
N ILE A 8 -3.86 -2.07 8.36
CA ILE A 8 -4.42 -1.85 7.01
C ILE A 8 -5.37 -2.99 6.61
N GLN A 9 -4.93 -4.24 6.80
CA GLN A 9 -5.74 -5.40 6.45
C GLN A 9 -7.01 -5.51 7.29
N TYR A 10 -6.91 -5.32 8.62
CA TYR A 10 -8.05 -5.44 9.51
C TYR A 10 -9.07 -4.35 9.26
N ASP A 11 -8.64 -3.11 9.05
CA ASP A 11 -9.54 -2.00 8.82
C ASP A 11 -10.32 -2.19 7.50
N MET A 12 -9.63 -2.63 6.43
CA MET A 12 -10.29 -2.94 5.16
C MET A 12 -11.28 -4.11 5.25
N LEU A 13 -10.98 -5.15 6.05
CA LEU A 13 -11.86 -6.31 6.23
C LEU A 13 -13.03 -6.03 7.17
N ASP A 14 -12.83 -5.23 8.22
CA ASP A 14 -13.88 -4.83 9.17
C ASP A 14 -15.00 -4.05 8.46
N PHE A 15 -14.63 -3.21 7.49
CA PHE A 15 -15.60 -2.53 6.62
C PHE A 15 -16.47 -3.54 5.83
N ILE A 16 -15.85 -4.56 5.24
CA ILE A 16 -16.57 -5.60 4.49
C ILE A 16 -17.49 -6.41 5.41
N GLU A 17 -17.04 -6.76 6.62
CA GLU A 17 -17.84 -7.53 7.60
C GLU A 17 -19.00 -6.72 8.20
N GLY A 18 -18.86 -5.39 8.25
CA GLY A 18 -19.89 -4.46 8.72
C GLY A 18 -21.01 -4.21 7.70
N GLU A 19 -20.74 -4.47 6.42
CA GLU A 19 -21.68 -4.39 5.31
C GLU A 19 -22.11 -5.82 4.87
N ASP A 20 -23.17 -5.93 4.07
CA ASP A 20 -23.37 -7.17 3.32
C ASP A 20 -22.27 -7.23 2.24
N GLU A 21 -21.47 -8.31 2.17
CA GLU A 21 -20.40 -8.46 1.16
C GLU A 21 -20.89 -8.17 -0.28
N SER A 22 -22.19 -8.32 -0.55
CA SER A 22 -22.80 -7.99 -1.85
C SER A 22 -23.04 -6.49 -2.10
N GLU A 23 -22.92 -5.65 -1.08
CA GLU A 23 -23.07 -4.19 -1.12
C GLU A 23 -21.71 -3.47 -1.03
N ALA A 24 -20.63 -4.18 -0.65
CA ALA A 24 -19.29 -3.61 -0.63
C ALA A 24 -18.71 -3.45 -2.05
N ASP A 25 -18.10 -2.30 -2.32
CA ASP A 25 -17.46 -1.98 -3.61
C ASP A 25 -16.15 -2.76 -3.86
N TYR A 26 -15.66 -3.46 -2.85
CA TYR A 26 -14.47 -4.32 -2.93
C TYR A 26 -14.63 -5.57 -2.07
N THR A 27 -13.84 -6.59 -2.38
CA THR A 27 -13.90 -7.91 -1.77
C THR A 27 -12.69 -8.22 -0.91
N SER A 28 -12.78 -9.28 -0.10
CA SER A 28 -11.63 -9.79 0.65
C SER A 28 -10.45 -10.23 -0.24
N GLU A 29 -10.68 -10.58 -1.50
CA GLU A 29 -9.60 -10.87 -2.46
C GLU A 29 -8.90 -9.58 -2.90
N ASP A 30 -9.61 -8.46 -3.06
CA ASP A 30 -9.01 -7.16 -3.36
C ASP A 30 -8.12 -6.67 -2.21
N VAL A 31 -8.59 -6.82 -0.96
CA VAL A 31 -7.78 -6.55 0.24
C VAL A 31 -6.52 -7.41 0.23
N LYS A 32 -6.65 -8.70 -0.07
CA LYS A 32 -5.51 -9.62 -0.15
C LYS A 32 -4.51 -9.20 -1.24
N LEU A 33 -4.98 -8.75 -2.40
CA LEU A 33 -4.11 -8.23 -3.46
C LEU A 33 -3.34 -6.98 -2.99
N CYS A 34 -4.01 -6.03 -2.34
CA CYS A 34 -3.39 -4.84 -1.76
C CYS A 34 -2.27 -5.22 -0.79
N ILE A 35 -2.57 -6.07 0.20
CA ILE A 35 -1.59 -6.52 1.20
C ILE A 35 -0.44 -7.30 0.58
N THR A 36 -0.72 -8.10 -0.45
CA THR A 36 0.32 -8.85 -1.19
C THR A 36 1.28 -7.89 -1.88
N SER A 37 0.79 -6.87 -2.58
CA SER A 37 1.64 -5.85 -3.23
C SER A 37 2.54 -5.12 -2.23
N LEU A 38 2.02 -4.77 -1.04
CA LEU A 38 2.81 -4.13 0.01
C LEU A 38 3.89 -5.08 0.59
N LEU A 39 3.58 -6.36 0.76
CA LEU A 39 4.53 -7.39 1.20
C LEU A 39 5.63 -7.65 0.17
N GLU A 40 5.27 -7.70 -1.11
CA GLU A 40 6.21 -7.88 -2.21
C GLU A 40 7.17 -6.70 -2.30
N PHE A 41 6.66 -5.46 -2.21
CA PHE A 41 7.50 -4.26 -2.14
C PHE A 41 8.51 -4.32 -1.00
N MET A 42 8.07 -4.66 0.22
CA MET A 42 8.98 -4.81 1.37
C MET A 42 10.03 -5.89 1.11
N SER A 43 9.63 -7.03 0.55
CA SER A 43 10.55 -8.14 0.25
C SER A 43 11.60 -7.75 -0.79
N ILE A 44 11.23 -7.00 -1.81
CA ILE A 44 12.15 -6.46 -2.84
C ILE A 44 13.15 -5.50 -2.18
N MET A 45 12.67 -4.57 -1.37
CA MET A 45 13.51 -3.58 -0.67
C MET A 45 14.49 -4.23 0.32
N GLU A 46 14.14 -5.40 0.89
CA GLU A 46 14.99 -6.18 1.79
C GLU A 46 15.96 -7.12 1.05
N SER A 47 15.68 -7.47 -0.21
CA SER A 47 16.43 -8.49 -0.95
C SER A 47 17.87 -8.08 -1.30
N GLU A 48 18.12 -6.79 -1.48
CA GLU A 48 19.43 -6.23 -1.79
C GLU A 48 19.54 -4.76 -1.39
N ALA A 49 20.78 -4.24 -1.34
CA ALA A 49 21.02 -2.84 -0.99
C ALA A 49 20.44 -1.90 -2.06
N GLN A 50 19.63 -0.94 -1.61
CA GLN A 50 18.91 -0.03 -2.49
C GLN A 50 19.62 1.32 -2.63
N THR A 51 19.52 1.90 -3.83
CA THR A 51 19.84 3.31 -4.08
C THR A 51 18.55 4.13 -3.98
N VAL A 52 18.65 5.46 -3.86
CA VAL A 52 17.48 6.34 -3.94
C VAL A 52 16.73 6.16 -5.25
N ALA A 53 17.45 5.96 -6.36
CA ALA A 53 16.83 5.77 -7.68
C ALA A 53 16.05 4.45 -7.78
N SER A 54 16.69 3.33 -7.41
CA SER A 54 16.02 2.01 -7.45
C SER A 54 14.84 1.95 -6.49
N ALA A 55 14.98 2.51 -5.29
CA ALA A 55 13.89 2.61 -4.32
C ALA A 55 12.73 3.45 -4.87
N LYS A 56 13.02 4.58 -5.52
CA LYS A 56 12.01 5.44 -6.17
C LYS A 56 11.25 4.69 -7.27
N ASP A 57 11.94 3.86 -8.07
CA ASP A 57 11.31 3.03 -9.11
C ASP A 57 10.41 1.93 -8.50
N HIS A 58 10.83 1.32 -7.39
CA HIS A 58 10.00 0.35 -6.66
C HIS A 58 8.75 1.00 -6.06
N VAL A 59 8.90 2.18 -5.45
CA VAL A 59 7.76 2.95 -4.94
C VAL A 59 6.79 3.31 -6.06
N LYS A 60 7.29 3.83 -7.20
CA LYS A 60 6.46 4.13 -8.36
C LYS A 60 5.65 2.92 -8.82
N THR A 61 6.32 1.78 -8.94
CA THR A 61 5.68 0.53 -9.38
C THR A 61 4.57 0.11 -8.43
N LEU A 62 4.82 0.19 -7.11
CA LEU A 62 3.81 -0.09 -6.10
C LEU A 62 2.63 0.88 -6.19
N VAL A 63 2.87 2.19 -6.22
CA VAL A 63 1.80 3.21 -6.23
C VAL A 63 0.91 3.06 -7.47
N LEU A 64 1.48 2.85 -8.65
CA LEU A 64 0.69 2.63 -9.87
C LEU A 64 -0.15 1.33 -9.80
N SER A 65 0.38 0.27 -9.17
CA SER A 65 -0.38 -0.96 -8.93
C SER A 65 -1.55 -0.70 -7.97
N LEU A 66 -1.33 0.08 -6.91
CA LEU A 66 -2.38 0.44 -5.95
C LEU A 66 -3.45 1.34 -6.58
N ASN A 67 -3.08 2.33 -7.39
CA ASN A 67 -4.05 3.14 -8.15
C ASN A 67 -4.93 2.23 -9.03
N SER A 68 -4.30 1.31 -9.78
CA SER A 68 -5.02 0.40 -10.67
C SER A 68 -5.96 -0.52 -9.91
N LEU A 69 -5.57 -1.01 -8.73
CA LEU A 69 -6.42 -1.84 -7.87
C LEU A 69 -7.58 -1.02 -7.31
N ASN A 70 -7.31 0.17 -6.77
CA ASN A 70 -8.34 1.06 -6.22
C ASN A 70 -9.39 1.42 -7.27
N GLY A 71 -8.96 1.76 -8.49
CA GLY A 71 -9.87 2.07 -9.59
C GLY A 71 -10.72 0.89 -10.06
N GLN A 72 -10.25 -0.35 -9.89
CA GLN A 72 -11.08 -1.55 -10.12
C GLN A 72 -12.17 -1.72 -9.06
N CYS A 73 -11.93 -1.19 -7.87
CA CYS A 73 -12.82 -1.14 -6.72
C CYS A 73 -13.65 0.16 -6.64
N GLY A 74 -13.83 0.87 -7.76
CA GLY A 74 -14.61 2.11 -7.79
C GLY A 74 -14.02 3.25 -6.94
N ASP A 75 -12.72 3.20 -6.67
CA ASP A 75 -11.97 4.08 -5.77
C ASP A 75 -12.35 3.98 -4.27
N CYS A 76 -13.01 2.89 -3.86
CA CYS A 76 -13.47 2.66 -2.48
C CYS A 76 -12.53 1.79 -1.62
N LEU A 77 -11.47 1.21 -2.18
CA LEU A 77 -10.58 0.29 -1.43
C LEU A 77 -9.59 1.05 -0.52
N ILE A 78 -9.04 2.17 -1.00
CA ILE A 78 -8.03 2.96 -0.29
C ILE A 78 -8.63 4.32 0.08
N GLU A 79 -9.15 4.41 1.29
CA GLU A 79 -9.66 5.67 1.85
C GLU A 79 -8.57 6.48 2.57
N THR A 80 -8.96 7.57 3.23
CA THR A 80 -8.02 8.49 3.91
C THR A 80 -7.16 7.78 4.94
N ASP A 81 -7.74 6.87 5.74
CA ASP A 81 -7.01 6.18 6.79
C ASP A 81 -6.00 5.18 6.19
N GLN A 82 -6.45 4.34 5.25
CA GLN A 82 -5.56 3.40 4.56
C GLN A 82 -4.45 4.12 3.78
N ARG A 83 -4.75 5.29 3.20
CA ARG A 83 -3.73 6.12 2.54
C ARG A 83 -2.61 6.52 3.50
N GLU A 84 -2.96 7.04 4.66
CA GLU A 84 -1.99 7.48 5.67
C GLU A 84 -1.11 6.30 6.14
N GLU A 85 -1.72 5.15 6.36
CA GLU A 85 -1.03 3.94 6.79
C GLU A 85 -0.12 3.35 5.72
N ILE A 86 -0.55 3.33 4.45
CA ILE A 86 0.26 2.88 3.32
C ILE A 86 1.46 3.80 3.12
N CYS A 87 1.26 5.12 3.19
CA CYS A 87 2.35 6.09 3.10
C CYS A 87 3.36 5.89 4.24
N GLU A 88 2.88 5.71 5.48
CA GLU A 88 3.74 5.43 6.62
C GLU A 88 4.49 4.08 6.47
N PHE A 89 3.81 3.06 5.96
CA PHE A 89 4.42 1.76 5.67
C PHE A 89 5.57 1.89 4.67
N ILE A 90 5.34 2.56 3.54
CA ILE A 90 6.36 2.78 2.50
C ILE A 90 7.55 3.55 3.08
N GLN A 91 7.31 4.61 3.84
CA GLN A 91 8.36 5.40 4.48
C GLN A 91 9.20 4.56 5.47
N LYS A 92 8.56 3.67 6.23
CA LYS A 92 9.27 2.76 7.15
C LYS A 92 10.10 1.71 6.41
N VAL A 93 9.63 1.18 5.29
CA VAL A 93 10.40 0.26 4.44
C VAL A 93 11.62 0.97 3.85
N MET A 94 11.45 2.19 3.31
CA MET A 94 12.54 3.02 2.81
C MET A 94 13.62 3.26 3.87
N SER A 95 13.18 3.62 5.08
CA SER A 95 14.06 3.85 6.23
C SER A 95 14.82 2.57 6.62
N ALA A 96 14.14 1.41 6.63
CA ALA A 96 14.76 0.12 6.93
C ALA A 96 15.81 -0.30 5.88
N ALA A 97 15.60 0.09 4.61
CA ALA A 97 16.56 -0.08 3.53
C ALA A 97 17.72 0.95 3.54
N ASN A 98 17.79 1.81 4.57
CA ASN A 98 18.75 2.92 4.68
C ASN A 98 18.68 3.93 3.51
N VAL A 99 17.51 4.08 2.89
CA VAL A 99 17.29 5.05 1.83
C VAL A 99 16.67 6.31 2.42
N ALA A 100 17.46 7.39 2.44
CA ALA A 100 17.00 8.69 2.90
C ALA A 100 16.22 9.42 1.79
N PHE A 101 14.99 9.82 2.09
CA PHE A 101 14.16 10.68 1.25
C PHE A 101 13.43 11.71 2.13
N SER A 102 13.30 12.94 1.63
CA SER A 102 12.60 14.03 2.32
C SER A 102 11.27 14.29 1.63
N GLY A 103 10.21 14.35 2.41
CA GLY A 103 8.84 14.51 1.90
C GLY A 103 8.17 13.16 1.63
N ASP A 104 7.07 13.20 0.89
CA ASP A 104 6.28 12.03 0.57
C ASP A 104 6.70 11.44 -0.78
N ILE A 105 7.38 10.30 -0.74
CA ILE A 105 7.91 9.65 -1.94
C ILE A 105 6.81 9.12 -2.87
N THR A 106 5.59 8.99 -2.37
CA THR A 106 4.47 8.43 -3.15
C THR A 106 3.67 9.51 -3.89
N GLU A 107 3.80 10.77 -3.49
CA GLU A 107 2.97 11.90 -3.95
C GLU A 107 2.98 12.10 -5.47
N GLU A 108 4.12 11.86 -6.14
CA GLU A 108 4.26 12.07 -7.58
C GLU A 108 3.30 11.23 -8.44
N TRP A 109 2.87 10.05 -7.94
CA TRP A 109 2.08 9.11 -8.73
C TRP A 109 0.74 8.72 -8.09
N ARG A 110 0.45 9.23 -6.89
CA ARG A 110 -0.73 8.80 -6.13
C ARG A 110 -2.01 9.40 -6.69
N GLU A 111 -3.05 8.57 -6.82
CA GLU A 111 -4.39 8.98 -7.25
C GLU A 111 -5.48 8.77 -6.17
N TRP A 112 -5.12 8.15 -5.04
CA TRP A 112 -5.95 7.89 -3.84
C TRP A 112 -5.54 8.79 -2.65
#